data_AF-A0A369Y2M8-F1
#
_entry.id   AF-A0A369Y2M8-F1
#
_cell.length_a   1.000
_cell.length_b   1.000
_cell.length_c   1.000
_cell.angle_alpha   90.00
_cell.angle_beta   90.00
_cell.angle_gamma   90.00
#
_symmetry.space_group_name_H-M   'P 1'
#
loop_
_entity.id
_entity.type
_entity.pdbx_description
1 polymer ?
#
loop_
_entity_poly.entity_id
_entity_poly.type
_entity_poly.pdbx_seq_one_letter_code
_entity_poly.pdbx_strand_id
1 'polypeptide(L)'
;MSKIKFIPRDPIKPIFAIKISPTLGRVLDTLPDEGKRLCLIKTVLGIDPKRVVGLKNVLDENKNNGTIVIIYDYIYEKIMPKYDIPCDDNGFFKFKIYDMDFNTDINIEDLLKK
;
A
#
# COMPACT_ATOMS: atom_id res chain seq x y z
N MET A 1 -33.16 -25.04 3.35
CA MET A 1 -32.72 -23.64 3.55
C MET A 1 -31.28 -23.65 4.05
N SER A 2 -30.35 -23.19 3.23
CA SER A 2 -28.93 -23.09 3.59
C SER A 2 -28.72 -21.78 4.37
N LYS A 3 -28.31 -21.87 5.64
CA LYS A 3 -27.94 -20.69 6.44
C LYS A 3 -26.43 -20.47 6.28
N ILE A 4 -26.05 -19.43 5.54
CA ILE A 4 -24.66 -19.00 5.43
C ILE A 4 -24.37 -18.06 6.60
N LYS A 5 -23.41 -18.42 7.46
CA LYS A 5 -22.94 -17.57 8.55
C LYS A 5 -21.98 -16.53 7.97
N PHE A 6 -22.48 -15.32 7.69
CA PHE A 6 -21.62 -14.20 7.34
C PHE A 6 -20.89 -13.73 8.61
N ILE A 7 -19.57 -13.90 8.64
CA ILE A 7 -18.72 -13.32 9.68
C ILE A 7 -18.18 -12.03 9.06
N PRO A 8 -18.68 -10.85 9.47
CA PRO A 8 -18.10 -9.60 9.02
C PRO A 8 -16.64 -9.58 9.50
N ARG A 9 -15.70 -9.57 8.55
CA ARG A 9 -14.31 -9.27 8.85
C ARG A 9 -14.24 -7.76 9.02
N ASP A 10 -13.62 -7.31 10.11
CA ASP A 10 -13.31 -5.90 10.27
C ASP A 10 -12.57 -5.38 9.03
N PRO A 11 -12.87 -4.14 8.58
CA PRO A 11 -12.19 -3.55 7.44
C PRO A 11 -10.70 -3.46 7.75
N ILE A 12 -9.90 -3.88 6.76
CA ILE A 12 -8.44 -3.91 6.88
C ILE A 12 -7.95 -2.47 7.00
N LYS A 13 -7.21 -2.19 8.07
CA LYS A 13 -6.77 -0.84 8.40
C LYS A 13 -5.40 -0.56 7.78
N PRO A 14 -5.22 0.56 7.07
CA PRO A 14 -3.91 1.03 6.68
C PRO A 14 -3.13 1.48 7.93
N ILE A 15 -1.85 1.13 7.99
CA ILE A 15 -0.92 1.59 9.03
C ILE A 15 -0.41 2.98 8.65
N PHE A 16 0.14 3.08 7.44
CA PHE A 16 0.64 4.31 6.84
C PHE A 16 0.80 4.10 5.33
N ALA A 17 1.15 5.16 4.61
CA ALA A 17 1.62 5.07 3.24
C ALA A 17 2.99 5.73 3.07
N ILE A 18 3.66 5.36 1.98
CA ILE A 18 4.96 5.90 1.59
C ILE A 18 4.79 6.54 0.22
N LYS A 19 5.24 7.78 0.07
CA LYS A 19 5.39 8.39 -1.25
C LYS A 19 6.63 7.79 -1.91
N ILE A 20 6.44 7.15 -3.06
CA ILE A 20 7.58 6.57 -3.78
C ILE A 20 8.29 7.61 -4.63
N SER A 21 9.58 7.38 -4.86
CA SER A 21 10.36 8.24 -5.75
C SER A 21 9.75 8.26 -7.16
N PRO A 22 9.80 9.40 -7.87
CA PRO A 22 9.31 9.49 -9.24
C PRO A 22 9.95 8.47 -10.18
N THR A 23 11.22 8.14 -9.94
CA THR A 23 11.96 7.12 -10.70
C THR A 23 11.32 5.75 -10.53
N LEU A 24 11.06 5.33 -9.28
CA LEU A 24 10.40 4.06 -9.02
C LEU A 24 8.97 4.05 -9.58
N GLY A 25 8.23 5.16 -9.45
CA GLY A 25 6.90 5.31 -10.06
C GLY A 25 6.90 5.04 -11.56
N ARG A 26 7.82 5.66 -12.31
CA ARG A 26 7.96 5.43 -13.76
C ARG A 26 8.29 3.99 -14.09
N VAL A 27 9.16 3.32 -13.31
CA VAL A 27 9.47 1.90 -13.50
C VAL A 27 8.22 1.05 -13.32
N LEU A 28 7.41 1.32 -12.29
CA LEU A 28 6.16 0.59 -12.05
C LEU A 28 5.15 0.78 -13.18
N ASP A 29 5.08 1.98 -13.77
CA ASP A 29 4.20 2.26 -14.90
C ASP A 29 4.56 1.45 -16.15
N THR A 30 5.83 1.06 -16.32
CA THR A 30 6.24 0.18 -17.43
C THR A 30 5.75 -1.26 -17.30
N LEU A 31 5.35 -1.68 -16.10
CA LEU A 31 4.84 -3.03 -15.85
C LEU A 31 3.33 -3.03 -16.05
N PRO A 32 2.74 -3.74 -17.02
CA PRO A 32 1.29 -3.72 -17.23
C PRO A 32 0.52 -4.51 -16.18
N ASP A 33 1.19 -5.44 -15.48
CA ASP A 33 0.59 -6.34 -14.50
C ASP A 33 0.71 -5.78 -13.08
N GLU A 34 -0.43 -5.55 -12.43
CA GLU A 34 -0.51 -5.04 -11.06
C GLU A 34 0.17 -5.99 -10.05
N GLY A 35 0.03 -7.30 -10.24
CA GLY A 35 0.68 -8.30 -9.39
C GLY A 35 2.20 -8.17 -9.40
N LYS A 36 2.81 -7.98 -10.57
CA LYS A 36 4.24 -7.72 -10.73
C LYS A 36 4.67 -6.40 -10.12
N ARG A 37 3.87 -5.33 -10.27
CA ARG A 37 4.14 -4.04 -9.60
C ARG A 37 4.21 -4.22 -8.09
N LEU A 38 3.20 -4.85 -7.50
CA LEU A 38 3.13 -5.09 -6.06
C LEU A 38 4.28 -5.99 -5.58
N CYS A 39 4.64 -7.03 -6.34
CA CYS A 39 5.76 -7.91 -6.02
C CYS A 39 7.10 -7.16 -6.01
N LEU A 40 7.35 -6.33 -7.03
CA LEU A 40 8.56 -5.51 -7.12
C LEU A 40 8.65 -4.55 -5.93
N ILE A 41 7.57 -3.85 -5.62
CA ILE A 41 7.53 -2.90 -4.49
C ILE A 41 7.81 -3.60 -3.18
N LYS A 42 7.17 -4.75 -2.94
CA LYS A 42 7.40 -5.52 -1.72
C LYS A 42 8.86 -5.94 -1.60
N THR A 43 9.46 -6.35 -2.72
CA THR A 43 10.88 -6.75 -2.75
C THR A 43 11.80 -5.57 -2.46
N VAL A 44 11.60 -4.44 -3.15
CA VAL A 44 12.45 -3.24 -3.04
C VAL A 44 12.35 -2.59 -1.66
N LEU A 45 11.17 -2.63 -1.04
CA LEU A 45 10.93 -2.02 0.28
C LEU A 45 11.09 -3.00 1.44
N GLY A 46 11.51 -4.24 1.19
CA GLY A 46 11.62 -5.27 2.24
C GLY A 46 10.30 -5.50 2.99
N ILE A 47 9.17 -5.54 2.28
CA ILE A 47 7.84 -5.83 2.82
C ILE A 47 7.56 -7.33 2.70
N ASP A 48 6.88 -7.91 3.69
CA ASP A 48 6.47 -9.32 3.63
C ASP A 48 5.65 -9.58 2.34
N PRO A 49 6.00 -10.61 1.54
CA PRO A 49 5.31 -10.95 0.30
C PRO A 49 3.80 -11.14 0.46
N LYS A 50 3.34 -11.56 1.64
CA LYS A 50 1.94 -11.79 2.02
C LYS A 50 1.30 -10.62 2.75
N ARG A 51 2.02 -9.54 3.06
CA ARG A 51 1.39 -8.32 3.59
C ARG A 51 0.51 -7.67 2.53
N VAL A 52 -0.65 -7.18 2.93
CA VAL A 52 -1.53 -6.40 2.05
C VAL A 52 -0.90 -5.03 1.84
N VAL A 53 -0.68 -4.70 0.57
CA VAL A 53 -0.22 -3.38 0.15
C VAL A 53 -1.10 -2.89 -0.97
N GLY A 54 -1.38 -1.59 -0.98
CA GLY A 54 -2.15 -0.93 -2.03
C GLY A 54 -1.28 0.08 -2.78
N LEU A 55 -1.60 0.29 -4.05
CA LEU A 55 -1.01 1.34 -4.86
C LEU A 55 -2.05 2.38 -5.22
N LYS A 56 -1.71 3.65 -5.03
CA LYS A 56 -2.59 4.74 -5.41
C LYS A 56 -1.79 5.87 -6.03
N ASN A 57 -2.22 6.30 -7.22
CA ASN A 57 -1.76 7.56 -7.79
C ASN A 57 -2.51 8.71 -7.10
N VAL A 58 -1.76 9.72 -6.71
CA VAL A 58 -2.22 10.86 -5.92
C VAL A 58 -1.76 12.15 -6.58
N LEU A 59 -2.53 13.21 -6.38
CA LEU A 59 -2.16 14.58 -6.69
C LEU A 59 -1.84 15.26 -5.37
N ASP A 60 -0.65 15.83 -5.24
CA ASP A 60 -0.34 16.69 -4.10
C ASP A 60 -1.00 18.08 -4.26
N GLU A 61 -0.92 18.90 -3.22
CA GLU A 61 -1.50 20.26 -3.21
C GLU A 61 -0.93 21.16 -4.31
N ASN A 62 0.28 20.85 -4.81
CA ASN A 62 0.96 21.56 -5.89
C ASN A 62 0.62 20.99 -7.28
N LYS A 63 -0.35 20.07 -7.37
CA LYS A 63 -0.76 19.35 -8.59
C LYS A 63 0.34 18.48 -9.20
N ASN A 64 1.33 18.08 -8.41
CA ASN A 64 2.29 17.09 -8.87
C ASN A 64 1.69 15.70 -8.72
N ASN A 65 1.81 14.91 -9.79
CA ASN A 65 1.47 13.49 -9.73
C ASN A 65 2.51 12.75 -8.89
N GLY A 66 2.03 11.98 -7.93
CA GLY A 66 2.82 11.05 -7.16
C GLY A 66 2.14 9.69 -7.11
N THR A 67 2.89 8.70 -6.64
CA THR A 67 2.35 7.39 -6.31
C THR A 67 2.66 7.13 -4.84
N ILE A 68 1.68 6.60 -4.13
CA ILE A 68 1.86 6.14 -2.76
C ILE A 68 1.68 4.63 -2.69
N VAL A 69 2.50 4.00 -1.84
CA VAL A 69 2.36 2.61 -1.42
C VAL A 69 1.70 2.62 -0.05
N ILE A 70 0.51 2.05 0.06
CA ILE A 70 -0.25 1.98 1.30
C ILE A 70 0.03 0.63 1.96
N ILE A 71 0.49 0.64 3.21
CA ILE A 71 0.82 -0.55 3.98
C ILE A 71 -0.33 -0.83 4.93
N TYR A 72 -0.85 -2.06 4.91
CA TYR A 72 -1.96 -2.48 5.76
C TYR A 72 -1.50 -3.41 6.88
N ASP A 73 -2.23 -3.38 7.99
CA ASP A 73 -2.03 -4.28 9.14
C ASP A 73 -2.70 -5.64 8.89
N TYR A 74 -2.32 -6.29 7.79
CA TYR A 74 -2.86 -7.60 7.44
C TYR A 74 -1.89 -8.40 6.60
N ILE A 75 -1.70 -9.65 6.99
CA ILE A 75 -0.94 -10.66 6.23
C ILE A 75 -1.94 -11.75 5.81
N TYR A 76 -2.07 -11.98 4.51
CA TYR A 76 -3.00 -12.97 3.98
C TYR A 76 -2.34 -14.34 3.81
N GLU A 77 -3.08 -15.43 4.07
CA GLU A 77 -2.53 -16.78 3.90
C GLU A 77 -2.69 -17.35 2.49
N LYS A 78 -3.85 -17.08 1.84
CA LYS A 78 -4.21 -17.69 0.54
C LYS A 78 -4.74 -16.69 -0.48
N ILE A 79 -5.63 -15.79 -0.07
CA ILE A 79 -6.32 -14.87 -0.97
C ILE A 79 -6.16 -13.46 -0.43
N MET A 80 -5.72 -12.54 -1.29
CA MET A 80 -5.66 -11.13 -0.96
C MET A 80 -7.09 -10.61 -0.74
N PRO A 81 -7.40 -10.09 0.46
CA PRO A 81 -8.71 -9.55 0.73
C PRO A 81 -8.92 -8.23 -0.04
N LYS A 82 -10.20 -7.89 -0.27
CA LYS A 82 -10.56 -6.54 -0.70
C LYS A 82 -10.27 -5.57 0.44
N TYR A 83 -9.73 -4.41 0.10
CA TYR A 83 -9.42 -3.35 1.03
C TYR A 83 -9.93 -2.03 0.46
N ASP A 84 -10.32 -1.13 1.36
CA ASP A 84 -10.68 0.23 1.02
C ASP A 84 -9.54 1.18 1.44
N ILE A 85 -9.47 2.33 0.77
CA ILE A 85 -8.53 3.39 1.13
C ILE A 85 -9.35 4.45 1.88
N PRO A 86 -9.19 4.59 3.21
CA PRO A 86 -9.98 5.52 3.98
C PRO A 86 -9.56 6.96 3.70
N CYS A 87 -10.45 7.70 3.04
CA CYS A 87 -10.37 9.15 2.87
C CYS A 87 -11.43 9.86 3.71
N ASP A 88 -11.25 11.14 3.96
CA ASP A 88 -12.30 12.04 4.45
C ASP A 88 -13.13 12.62 3.29
N ASP A 89 -14.17 13.37 3.64
CA ASP A 89 -15.11 13.96 2.65
C ASP A 89 -14.44 15.02 1.77
N ASN A 90 -13.27 15.53 2.18
CA ASN A 90 -12.45 16.48 1.43
C ASN A 90 -11.39 15.78 0.56
N GLY A 91 -11.32 14.45 0.59
CA GLY A 91 -10.39 13.64 -0.18
C GLY A 91 -9.01 13.42 0.45
N PHE A 92 -8.79 13.83 1.70
CA PHE A 92 -7.54 13.59 2.43
C PHE A 92 -7.51 12.19 3.04
N PHE A 93 -6.33 11.57 3.04
CA PHE A 93 -6.14 10.26 3.66
C PHE A 93 -6.19 10.36 5.19
N LYS A 94 -6.87 9.42 5.83
CA LYS A 94 -6.98 9.35 7.30
C LYS A 94 -5.78 8.68 7.98
N PHE A 95 -4.68 8.49 7.25
CA PHE A 95 -3.45 7.84 7.71
C PHE A 95 -2.24 8.67 7.30
N LYS A 96 -1.12 8.47 8.01
CA LYS A 96 0.14 9.19 7.75
C LYS A 96 0.73 8.76 6.42
N ILE A 97 1.27 9.73 5.67
CA ILE A 97 2.08 9.49 4.48
C ILE A 97 3.50 9.96 4.80
N TYR A 98 4.47 9.09 4.57
CA TYR A 98 5.88 9.37 4.80
C TYR A 98 6.62 9.58 3.47
N ASP A 99 7.50 10.57 3.46
CA ASP A 99 8.55 10.72 2.46
C ASP A 99 9.78 9.95 2.93
N MET A 100 10.27 9.04 2.09
CA MET A 100 11.38 8.15 2.43
C MET A 100 12.62 8.51 1.61
N ASP A 101 13.79 8.40 2.22
CA ASP A 101 15.07 8.57 1.52
C ASP A 101 15.46 7.26 0.84
N PHE A 102 15.19 7.19 -0.47
CA PHE A 102 15.49 6.05 -1.33
C PHE A 102 16.99 5.87 -1.63
N ASN A 103 17.89 6.70 -1.08
CA ASN A 103 19.33 6.51 -1.19
C ASN A 103 19.89 5.56 -0.12
N THR A 104 19.06 5.13 0.83
CA THR A 104 19.43 4.20 1.89
C THR A 104 18.69 2.87 1.72
N ASP A 105 19.21 1.81 2.34
CA ASP A 105 18.52 0.51 2.33
C ASP A 105 17.26 0.59 3.20
N ILE A 106 16.11 0.26 2.61
CA ILE A 106 14.80 0.41 3.24
C ILE A 106 14.22 -0.97 3.50
N ASN A 107 13.92 -1.24 4.78
CA ASN A 107 13.17 -2.44 5.18
C ASN A 107 11.96 -2.04 6.03
N ILE A 108 10.77 -2.12 5.43
CA ILE A 108 9.52 -1.72 6.08
C ILE A 108 9.13 -2.67 7.22
N GLU A 109 9.38 -3.97 7.10
CA GLU A 109 9.04 -4.89 8.20
C GLU A 109 9.86 -4.58 9.46
N ASP A 110 11.09 -4.10 9.32
CA ASP A 110 11.90 -3.70 10.47
C ASP A 110 11.41 -2.39 11.09
N LEU A 111 10.80 -1.49 10.29
CA LEU A 111 10.11 -0.30 10.81
C LEU A 111 8.82 -0.66 11.57
N LEU A 112 8.13 -1.74 11.18
CA LEU A 112 6.89 -2.19 11.81
C LEU A 112 7.11 -2.96 13.13
N LYS A 113 8.31 -3.51 13.34
CA LYS A 113 8.67 -4.22 14.59
C LYS A 113 9.02 -3.28 15.75
N LYS A 114 9.25 -2.00 15.48
CA LYS A 114 9.55 -0.96 16.49
C LYS A 114 8.27 -0.33 17.00
#